data_AF-A0A533BCD1-F1
#
_entry.id   AF-A0A533BCD1-F1
#
_cell.length_a   1.000
_cell.length_b   1.000
_cell.length_c   1.000
_cell.angle_alpha   90.00
_cell.angle_beta   90.00
_cell.angle_gamma   90.00
#
_symmetry.space_group_name_H-M   'P 1'
#
loop_
_entity.id
_entity.type
_entity.pdbx_description
1 polymer ?
#
loop_
_entity_poly.entity_id
_entity_poly.type
_entity_poly.pdbx_seq_one_letter_code
_entity_poly.pdbx_strand_id
1 'polypeptide(L)'
;MTSMNTGKQNQPHTASCWVRIPDGTMVRHRHEAYEGFIDGLTEIAAGPNRNPDGKTQYRINIGGSTRQLVTEENLCILLDSESLVIMSRQKEPYRRSITAQLRGKFSDDRFIKSA
;
A
#
# COMPACT_ATOMS: atom_id res chain seq x y z
N MET A 1 1.16 9.89 -47.98
CA MET A 1 2.34 9.32 -47.27
C MET A 1 3.14 10.54 -46.82
N THR A 2 3.16 10.91 -45.55
CA THR A 2 3.99 10.27 -44.52
C THR A 2 3.39 10.54 -43.13
N SER A 3 3.14 9.49 -42.35
CA SER A 3 2.78 9.58 -40.92
C SER A 3 3.99 10.05 -40.11
N MET A 4 3.83 11.14 -39.35
CA MET A 4 4.76 11.44 -38.24
C MET A 4 4.14 10.93 -36.95
N ASN A 5 4.76 9.86 -36.47
CA ASN A 5 4.45 9.13 -35.26
C ASN A 5 4.82 10.00 -34.04
N THR A 6 3.84 10.71 -33.46
CA THR A 6 4.02 11.34 -32.15
C THR A 6 4.11 10.24 -31.09
N GLY A 7 5.35 9.82 -30.82
CA GLY A 7 5.67 9.01 -29.65
C GLY A 7 5.18 9.76 -28.41
N LYS A 8 4.11 9.23 -27.79
CA LYS A 8 3.70 9.65 -26.45
C LYS A 8 4.89 9.40 -25.55
N GLN A 9 5.63 10.46 -25.23
CA GLN A 9 6.60 10.46 -24.15
C GLN A 9 5.82 10.04 -22.91
N ASN A 10 6.07 8.81 -22.48
CA ASN A 10 5.58 8.24 -21.25
C ASN A 10 6.22 9.07 -20.14
N GLN A 11 5.56 10.16 -19.74
CA GLN A 11 6.02 10.97 -18.63
C GLN A 11 6.16 10.03 -17.44
N PRO A 12 7.35 9.90 -16.83
CA PRO A 12 7.46 9.20 -15.57
C PRO A 12 6.60 10.00 -14.60
N HIS A 13 5.43 9.47 -14.25
CA HIS A 13 4.65 9.98 -13.12
C HIS A 13 5.64 10.09 -11.97
N THR A 14 5.87 11.33 -11.55
CA THR A 14 6.93 11.68 -10.62
C THR A 14 6.77 10.83 -9.36
N ALA A 15 7.71 9.90 -9.14
CA ALA A 15 7.89 9.18 -7.89
C ALA A 15 8.10 10.11 -6.66
N SER A 16 8.10 11.44 -6.86
CA SER A 16 8.43 12.46 -5.86
C SER A 16 7.37 12.68 -4.79
N CYS A 17 6.21 12.01 -4.83
CA CYS A 17 5.17 12.18 -3.79
C CYS A 17 4.59 10.86 -3.25
N TRP A 18 5.16 9.71 -3.62
CA TRP A 18 4.64 8.45 -3.10
C TRP A 18 4.95 8.31 -1.61
N VAL A 19 3.90 8.26 -0.78
CA VAL A 19 4.00 8.01 0.66
C VAL A 19 3.65 6.57 0.93
N ARG A 20 4.62 5.82 1.43
CA ARG A 20 4.47 4.41 1.74
C ARG A 20 3.58 4.22 2.98
N ILE A 21 2.73 3.20 2.93
CA ILE A 21 2.18 2.57 4.13
C ILE A 21 3.36 1.92 4.90
N PRO A 22 3.58 2.27 6.18
CA PRO A 22 4.71 1.74 6.96
C PRO A 22 4.64 0.23 7.20
N ASP A 23 5.81 -0.39 7.33
CA ASP A 23 5.93 -1.77 7.77
C ASP A 23 5.28 -1.97 9.15
N GLY A 24 4.74 -3.17 9.36
CA GLY A 24 3.97 -3.53 10.54
C GLY A 24 2.54 -3.00 10.52
N THR A 25 2.11 -2.24 9.50
CA THR A 25 0.69 -1.86 9.33
C THR A 25 -0.14 -3.07 8.92
N MET A 26 -1.27 -3.28 9.58
CA MET A 26 -2.24 -4.29 9.21
C MET A 26 -3.11 -3.80 8.05
N VAL A 27 -3.24 -4.63 7.02
CA VAL A 27 -3.98 -4.31 5.80
C VAL A 27 -4.87 -5.48 5.40
N ARG A 28 -5.92 -5.17 4.64
CA ARG A 28 -6.80 -6.14 3.98
C ARG A 28 -6.69 -5.97 2.47
N HIS A 29 -6.61 -7.07 1.74
CA HIS A 29 -6.70 -7.02 0.27
C HIS A 29 -8.13 -6.67 -0.16
N ARG A 30 -8.28 -5.73 -1.09
CA ARG A 30 -9.57 -5.19 -1.54
C ARG A 30 -10.51 -6.25 -2.14
N HIS A 31 -9.96 -7.17 -2.93
CA HIS A 31 -10.74 -8.15 -3.69
C HIS A 31 -10.76 -9.55 -3.05
N GLU A 32 -9.59 -10.05 -2.66
CA GLU A 32 -9.41 -11.39 -2.10
C GLU A 32 -9.66 -11.49 -0.58
N ALA A 33 -10.00 -10.39 0.09
CA ALA A 33 -10.45 -10.30 1.49
C ALA A 33 -9.51 -10.88 2.58
N TYR A 34 -8.29 -11.32 2.24
CA TYR A 34 -7.31 -11.72 3.24
C TYR A 34 -6.70 -10.51 3.96
N GLU A 35 -6.23 -10.74 5.18
CA GLU A 35 -5.57 -9.75 6.02
C GLU A 35 -4.14 -10.15 6.33
N GLY A 36 -3.29 -9.17 6.58
CA GLY A 36 -1.93 -9.41 7.01
C GLY A 36 -1.19 -8.13 7.35
N PHE A 37 0.05 -8.29 7.79
CA PHE A 37 0.94 -7.18 8.08
C PHE A 37 1.89 -6.94 6.93
N ILE A 38 2.09 -5.67 6.58
CA ILE A 38 3.19 -5.30 5.68
C ILE A 38 4.51 -5.64 6.39
N ASP A 39 5.38 -6.42 5.73
CA ASP A 39 6.71 -6.76 6.25
C ASP A 39 7.84 -6.31 5.31
N GLY A 40 7.52 -5.48 4.32
CA GLY A 40 8.47 -4.78 3.46
C GLY A 40 7.95 -4.51 2.04
N LEU A 41 8.88 -4.07 1.20
CA LEU A 41 8.72 -3.91 -0.25
C LEU A 41 9.66 -4.86 -0.99
N THR A 42 9.32 -5.23 -2.22
CA THR A 42 10.20 -6.01 -3.09
C THR A 42 10.13 -5.54 -4.54
N GLU A 43 11.27 -5.58 -5.23
CA GLU A 43 11.37 -5.30 -6.68
C GLU A 43 11.10 -6.54 -7.55
N ILE A 44 10.99 -7.74 -6.93
CA ILE A 44 10.80 -9.03 -7.62
C ILE A 44 9.32 -9.23 -8.01
N ALA A 45 8.71 -8.23 -8.65
CA ALA A 45 7.34 -8.30 -9.11
C ALA A 45 7.31 -8.86 -10.53
N ALA A 46 6.85 -10.09 -10.72
CA ALA A 46 6.50 -10.61 -12.04
C ALA A 46 5.12 -10.08 -12.45
N GLY A 47 4.96 -9.59 -13.69
CA GLY A 47 3.72 -9.01 -14.20
C GLY A 47 3.72 -7.47 -14.26
N PRO A 48 2.66 -6.84 -14.82
CA PRO A 48 2.65 -5.40 -15.12
C PRO A 48 2.43 -4.49 -13.90
N ASN A 49 1.95 -5.05 -12.79
CA ASN A 49 1.47 -4.25 -11.66
C ASN A 49 2.63 -3.85 -10.75
N ARG A 50 2.70 -2.56 -10.40
CA ARG A 50 3.70 -1.96 -9.52
C ARG A 50 3.04 -0.93 -8.62
N ASN A 51 3.67 -0.68 -7.47
CA ASN A 51 3.38 0.48 -6.66
C ASN A 51 3.63 1.77 -7.45
N PRO A 52 3.16 2.93 -6.96
CA PRO A 52 3.37 4.22 -7.61
C PRO A 52 4.84 4.61 -7.84
N ASP A 53 5.81 3.95 -7.18
CA ASP A 53 7.25 4.12 -7.51
C ASP A 53 7.68 3.46 -8.83
N GLY A 54 6.79 2.69 -9.47
CA GLY A 54 7.03 1.95 -10.70
C GLY A 54 7.99 0.77 -10.54
N LYS A 55 8.41 0.43 -9.31
CA LYS A 55 9.49 -0.54 -9.05
C LYS A 55 9.06 -1.65 -8.12
N THR A 56 8.32 -1.33 -7.07
CA THR A 56 8.09 -2.27 -5.97
C THR A 56 6.66 -2.81 -5.90
N GLN A 57 6.48 -3.86 -5.13
CA GLN A 57 5.20 -4.28 -4.55
C GLN A 57 5.35 -4.42 -3.04
N TYR A 58 4.24 -4.28 -2.31
CA TYR A 58 4.17 -4.61 -0.89
C TYR A 58 4.25 -6.12 -0.69
N ARG A 59 5.00 -6.53 0.32
CA ARG A 59 5.01 -7.90 0.83
C ARG A 59 4.13 -7.96 2.08
N ILE A 60 3.10 -8.77 2.01
CA ILE A 60 2.11 -8.94 3.08
C ILE A 60 2.31 -10.30 3.72
N ASN A 61 2.64 -10.31 5.00
CA ASN A 61 2.64 -11.52 5.82
C ASN A 61 1.22 -11.84 6.28
N ILE A 62 0.65 -12.89 5.71
CA ILE A 62 -0.72 -13.36 6.01
C ILE A 62 -0.74 -14.52 7.02
N GLY A 63 0.39 -14.81 7.67
CA GLY A 63 0.55 -15.86 8.67
C GLY A 63 1.64 -16.88 8.32
N GLY A 64 2.32 -17.36 9.35
CA GLY A 64 3.38 -18.37 9.22
C GLY A 64 4.52 -17.92 8.29
N SER A 65 4.77 -18.71 7.25
CA SER A 65 5.77 -18.42 6.22
C SER A 65 5.20 -17.84 4.92
N THR A 66 3.88 -17.62 4.85
CA THR A 66 3.20 -17.23 3.60
C THR A 66 3.23 -15.73 3.38
N ARG A 67 3.68 -15.31 2.20
CA ARG A 67 3.70 -13.91 1.79
C ARG A 67 2.94 -13.71 0.48
N GLN A 68 2.20 -12.60 0.41
CA GLN A 68 1.56 -12.14 -0.81
C GLN A 68 2.24 -10.86 -1.31
N LEU A 69 2.33 -10.72 -2.63
CA LEU A 69 2.84 -9.51 -3.28
C LEU A 69 1.66 -8.70 -3.84
N VAL A 70 1.51 -7.47 -3.37
CA VAL A 70 0.32 -6.65 -3.64
C VAL A 70 0.73 -5.22 -3.97
N THR A 71 0.02 -4.59 -4.91
CA THR A 71 0.18 -3.14 -5.16
C THR A 71 -0.58 -2.32 -4.13
N GLU A 72 -0.10 -1.10 -3.85
CA GLU A 72 -0.73 -0.19 -2.91
C GLU A 72 -2.25 -0.03 -3.16
N GLU A 73 -2.65 0.17 -4.42
CA GLU A 73 -4.04 0.41 -4.80
C GLU A 73 -5.00 -0.69 -4.35
N ASN A 74 -4.50 -1.91 -4.17
CA ASN A 74 -5.26 -3.10 -3.78
C ASN A 74 -5.32 -3.35 -2.27
N LEU A 75 -4.73 -2.46 -1.45
CA LEU A 75 -4.74 -2.58 0.01
C LEU A 75 -5.72 -1.59 0.64
N CYS A 76 -6.45 -2.05 1.65
CA CYS A 76 -7.13 -1.21 2.61
C CYS A 76 -6.40 -1.27 3.96
N ILE A 77 -6.30 -0.12 4.63
CA ILE A 77 -5.65 0.04 5.93
C ILE A 77 -6.67 -0.27 7.02
N LEU A 78 -6.34 -1.19 7.93
CA LEU A 78 -7.24 -1.57 9.01
C LEU A 78 -7.11 -0.65 10.22
N LEU A 79 -8.26 -0.26 10.75
CA LEU A 79 -8.41 0.54 11.96
C LEU A 79 -8.92 -0.31 13.12
N ASP A 80 -8.49 0.01 14.33
CA ASP A 80 -9.07 -0.51 15.56
C ASP A 80 -10.39 0.21 15.94
N SER A 81 -10.95 -0.15 17.10
CA SER A 81 -12.18 0.44 17.63
C SER A 81 -12.06 1.94 17.90
N GLU A 82 -10.86 2.43 18.19
CA GLU A 82 -10.55 3.86 18.40
C GLU A 82 -10.26 4.61 17.10
N SER A 83 -10.45 3.94 15.95
CA SER A 83 -10.17 4.49 14.62
C SER A 83 -8.69 4.80 14.37
N LEU A 84 -7.79 4.10 15.07
CA LEU A 84 -6.35 4.16 14.87
C LEU A 84 -5.88 3.00 14.01
N VAL A 85 -4.88 3.26 13.17
CA VAL A 85 -4.26 2.22 12.34
C VAL A 85 -3.71 1.10 13.21
N ILE A 86 -4.09 -0.14 12.89
CA ILE A 86 -3.57 -1.33 13.57
C ILE A 86 -2.13 -1.54 13.11
N MET A 87 -1.21 -1.58 14.06
CA MET A 87 0.21 -1.81 13.79
C MET A 87 0.80 -2.83 14.77
N SER A 88 1.62 -3.76 14.26
CA SER A 88 2.28 -4.78 15.05
C SER A 88 3.28 -4.16 16.04
N ARG A 89 3.08 -4.45 17.34
CA ARG A 89 3.97 -4.07 18.46
C ARG A 89 4.20 -2.56 18.63
N GLN A 90 3.30 -1.71 18.13
CA GLN A 90 3.42 -0.26 18.26
C GLN A 90 2.46 0.32 19.31
N LYS A 91 2.92 1.35 20.02
CA LYS A 91 2.12 2.05 21.04
C LYS A 91 1.20 3.10 20.41
N GLU A 92 0.12 3.41 21.11
CA GLU A 92 -0.92 4.34 20.66
C GLU A 92 -0.41 5.71 20.17
N PRO A 93 0.52 6.43 20.85
CA PRO A 93 0.99 7.73 20.35
C PRO A 93 1.62 7.66 18.96
N TYR A 94 2.37 6.58 18.68
CA TYR A 94 2.95 6.36 17.36
C TYR A 94 1.86 6.03 16.33
N ARG A 95 0.93 5.12 16.67
CA ARG A 95 -0.19 4.76 15.78
C ARG A 95 -1.05 5.98 15.43
N ARG A 96 -1.25 6.91 16.36
CA ARG A 96 -1.97 8.18 16.14
C ARG A 96 -1.24 9.07 15.13
N SER A 97 0.07 9.21 15.26
CA SER A 97 0.90 9.96 14.30
C SER A 97 0.82 9.36 12.89
N ILE A 98 0.99 8.04 12.79
CA ILE A 98 0.88 7.32 11.51
C ILE A 98 -0.52 7.43 10.91
N THR A 99 -1.57 7.33 11.73
CA THR A 99 -2.96 7.49 11.27
C THR A 99 -3.17 8.88 10.66
N ALA A 100 -2.70 9.94 11.31
CA ALA A 100 -2.79 11.30 10.78
C ALA A 100 -2.02 11.47 9.46
N GLN A 101 -0.80 10.90 9.39
CA GLN A 101 0.01 10.94 8.17
C GLN A 101 -0.69 10.23 6.99
N LEU A 102 -1.23 9.02 7.23
CA LEU A 102 -1.89 8.23 6.20
C LEU A 102 -3.20 8.88 5.75
N ARG A 103 -3.99 9.44 6.67
CA ARG A 103 -5.23 10.18 6.31
C ARG A 103 -4.97 11.44 5.50
N GLY A 104 -3.79 12.05 5.64
CA GLY A 104 -3.38 13.15 4.77
C GLY A 104 -3.03 12.73 3.33
N LYS A 105 -3.06 11.44 3.00
CA LYS A 105 -2.56 10.89 1.72
C LYS A 105 -3.53 9.94 1.04
N PHE A 106 -4.22 9.12 1.81
CA PHE A 106 -5.18 8.15 1.31
C PHE A 106 -6.60 8.68 1.49
N SER A 107 -7.47 8.38 0.53
CA SER A 107 -8.90 8.67 0.62
C SER A 107 -9.57 7.86 1.73
N ASP A 108 -10.69 8.35 2.27
CA ASP A 108 -11.35 7.73 3.42
C ASP A 108 -11.83 6.29 3.18
N ASP A 109 -12.16 5.93 1.92
CA ASP A 109 -12.54 4.55 1.53
C ASP A 109 -11.40 3.52 1.70
N ARG A 110 -10.17 4.00 1.89
CA ARG A 110 -8.99 3.17 2.16
C ARG A 110 -8.93 2.68 3.60
N PHE A 111 -9.71 3.27 4.51
CA PHE A 111 -9.65 2.96 5.93
C PHE A 111 -10.88 2.14 6.35
N ILE A 112 -10.65 0.88 6.75
CA ILE A 112 -11.70 -0.05 7.11
C ILE A 112 -11.56 -0.39 8.59
N LYS A 113 -12.65 -0.31 9.36
CA LYS A 113 -12.65 -0.83 10.73
C LYS A 113 -12.50 -2.35 10.68
N SER A 114 -11.55 -2.88 11.45
CA SER A 114 -11.53 -4.31 11.74
C SER A 114 -12.88 -4.69 12.36
N ALA A 115 -13.43 -5.82 11.93
CA ALA A 115 -14.62 -6.41 12.53
C ALA A 115 -14.34 -6.83 13.98
#